data_AF-A0A1I3C5I1-F1
#
_entry.id   AF-A0A1I3C5I1-F1
#
_cell.length_a   1.000
_cell.length_b   1.000
_cell.length_c   1.000
_cell.angle_alpha   90.00
_cell.angle_beta   90.00
_cell.angle_gamma   90.00
#
_symmetry.space_group_name_H-M   'P 1'
#
loop_
_entity.id
_entity.type
_entity.pdbx_description
1 polymer ?
#
loop_
_entity_poly.entity_id
_entity_poly.type
_entity_poly.pdbx_seq_one_letter_code
_entity_poly.pdbx_strand_id
1 'polypeptide(L)'
;MPCPEKFRESLIKFDVDASIIDQINAGFEQVVSSTPKKIKASYFKRAIDIMDEKVDAGKKRDILDWNACCKSGAREKASKAFARENKELPWKERLAKIREEDYMGTPILNEDGTITVHAVYYRDGDKYSCSCPNFNKLKRDYPVSKTYCFCCGGHFRFHYEIMLGLKLRVKEVVSSPLDSEGEKPCVFIMEIIG
;
A
#
# COMPACT_ATOMS: atom_id res chain seq x y z
N MET A 1 2.56 1.35 9.14
CA MET A 1 3.57 1.37 8.05
C MET A 1 4.11 -0.04 7.88
N PRO A 2 4.68 -0.44 6.74
CA PRO A 2 5.41 -1.70 6.70
C PRO A 2 6.54 -1.57 7.73
N CYS A 3 6.50 -2.49 8.70
CA CYS A 3 7.39 -2.54 9.84
C CYS A 3 8.49 -3.55 9.48
N PRO A 4 9.79 -3.24 9.68
CA PRO A 4 10.88 -4.13 9.29
C PRO A 4 10.73 -5.56 9.81
N GLU A 5 10.31 -5.70 11.07
CA GLU A 5 10.09 -6.97 11.76
C GLU A 5 8.99 -7.78 11.05
N LYS A 6 7.80 -7.18 10.90
CA LYS A 6 6.67 -7.78 10.20
C LYS A 6 6.99 -8.10 8.74
N PHE A 7 7.79 -7.25 8.08
CA PHE A 7 8.21 -7.50 6.70
C PHE A 7 9.11 -8.74 6.61
N ARG A 8 10.04 -8.95 7.54
CA ARG A 8 10.84 -10.19 7.58
C ARG A 8 9.97 -11.43 7.80
N GLU A 9 9.01 -11.36 8.72
CA GLU A 9 8.03 -12.45 8.93
C GLU A 9 7.29 -12.79 7.64
N SER A 10 6.92 -11.77 6.87
CA SER A 10 6.22 -11.98 5.60
C SER A 10 7.09 -12.66 4.55
N LEU A 11 8.40 -12.37 4.48
CA LEU A 11 9.29 -13.04 3.53
C LEU A 11 9.30 -14.57 3.78
N ILE A 12 9.34 -14.97 5.05
CA ILE A 12 9.26 -16.39 5.45
C ILE A 12 7.87 -16.94 5.14
N LYS A 13 6.80 -16.22 5.52
CA LYS A 13 5.41 -16.65 5.33
C LYS A 13 5.04 -16.93 3.88
N PHE A 14 5.64 -16.21 2.94
CA PHE A 14 5.36 -16.32 1.50
C PHE A 14 6.43 -17.14 0.77
N ASP A 15 7.22 -17.94 1.51
CA ASP A 15 8.22 -18.87 0.95
C ASP A 15 9.19 -18.15 0.00
N VAL A 16 9.76 -17.03 0.44
CA VAL A 16 10.89 -16.40 -0.27
C VAL A 16 12.16 -17.20 0.05
N ASP A 17 12.95 -17.53 -0.97
CA ASP A 17 14.19 -18.28 -0.79
C ASP A 17 15.11 -17.65 0.26
N ALA A 18 15.67 -18.50 1.14
CA ALA A 18 16.54 -18.05 2.24
C ALA A 18 17.71 -17.20 1.72
N SER A 19 18.30 -17.57 0.59
CA SER A 19 19.39 -16.81 -0.03
C SER A 19 18.98 -15.40 -0.48
N ILE A 20 17.71 -15.21 -0.88
CA ILE A 20 17.15 -13.89 -1.20
C ILE A 20 16.92 -13.11 0.10
N ILE A 21 16.38 -13.75 1.14
CA ILE A 21 16.18 -13.14 2.46
C ILE A 21 17.52 -12.66 3.04
N ASP A 22 18.58 -13.45 2.92
CA ASP A 22 19.93 -13.08 3.38
C ASP A 22 20.45 -11.86 2.61
N GLN A 23 20.28 -11.84 1.28
CA GLN A 23 20.65 -10.68 0.46
C GLN A 23 19.88 -9.41 0.89
N ILE A 24 18.59 -9.52 1.18
CA ILE A 24 17.76 -8.39 1.65
C ILE A 24 18.28 -7.85 2.99
N ASN A 25 18.62 -8.74 3.92
CA ASN A 25 18.98 -8.36 5.29
C ASN A 25 20.46 -7.99 5.49
N ALA A 26 21.35 -8.37 4.57
CA ALA A 26 22.78 -8.08 4.67
C ALA A 26 23.06 -6.58 4.92
N GLY A 27 23.66 -6.27 6.07
CA GLY A 27 23.96 -4.90 6.54
C GLY A 27 22.78 -4.16 7.16
N PHE A 28 21.63 -4.80 7.32
CA PHE A 28 20.40 -4.27 7.91
C PHE A 28 19.78 -5.20 8.96
N GLU A 29 20.57 -6.12 9.52
CA GLU A 29 20.12 -7.16 10.46
C GLU A 29 19.46 -6.56 11.71
N GLN A 30 19.96 -5.40 12.15
CA GLN A 30 19.48 -4.69 13.34
C GLN A 30 18.38 -3.65 13.06
N VAL A 31 17.91 -3.54 11.81
CA VAL A 31 16.84 -2.58 11.49
C VAL A 31 15.52 -3.04 12.11
N VAL A 32 14.91 -2.15 12.88
CA VAL A 32 13.65 -2.33 13.60
C VAL A 32 12.75 -1.11 13.41
N SER A 33 11.54 -1.15 13.94
CA SER A 33 10.56 -0.07 13.77
C SER A 33 11.00 1.26 14.38
N SER A 34 11.80 1.24 15.45
CA SER A 34 12.37 2.43 16.09
C SER A 34 13.61 2.99 15.38
N THR A 35 14.20 2.25 14.42
CA THR A 35 15.37 2.70 13.67
C THR A 35 15.07 4.02 12.93
N PRO A 36 16.05 4.94 12.81
CA PRO A 36 15.90 6.20 12.08
C PRO A 36 15.29 6.03 10.69
N LYS A 37 14.38 6.94 10.33
CA LYS A 37 13.61 6.89 9.07
C LYS A 37 14.50 6.68 7.84
N LYS A 38 15.61 7.42 7.75
CA LYS A 38 16.56 7.33 6.61
C LYS A 38 17.09 5.90 6.42
N ILE A 39 17.43 5.21 7.52
CA ILE A 39 17.95 3.85 7.48
C ILE A 39 16.84 2.86 7.11
N LYS A 40 15.62 3.02 7.66
CA LYS A 40 14.47 2.19 7.27
C LYS A 40 14.12 2.35 5.79
N ALA A 41 14.18 3.57 5.26
CA ALA A 41 13.95 3.84 3.84
C ALA A 41 14.99 3.14 2.96
N SER A 42 16.28 3.19 3.34
CA SER A 42 17.35 2.45 2.65
C SER A 42 17.15 0.94 2.70
N TYR A 43 16.75 0.38 3.85
CA TYR A 43 16.42 -1.04 3.97
C TYR A 43 15.28 -1.43 3.03
N PHE A 44 14.15 -0.71 3.04
CA PHE A 44 13.04 -1.02 2.15
C PHE A 44 13.38 -0.79 0.68
N LYS A 45 14.19 0.22 0.32
CA LYS A 45 14.69 0.39 -1.05
C LYS A 45 15.44 -0.87 -1.50
N ARG A 46 16.44 -1.29 -0.73
CA ARG A 46 17.22 -2.51 -1.02
C ARG A 46 16.32 -3.74 -1.14
N ALA A 47 15.43 -3.94 -0.18
CA ALA A 47 14.54 -5.08 -0.16
C ALA A 47 13.70 -5.16 -1.44
N ILE A 48 13.12 -4.03 -1.86
CA ILE A 48 12.28 -3.98 -3.04
C ILE A 48 13.10 -4.15 -4.33
N ASP A 49 14.31 -3.61 -4.43
CA ASP A 49 15.17 -3.83 -5.60
C ASP A 49 15.45 -5.32 -5.80
N ILE A 50 15.83 -6.02 -4.72
CA ILE A 50 16.12 -7.45 -4.76
C ILE A 50 14.85 -8.25 -5.09
N MET A 51 13.71 -7.88 -4.50
CA MET A 51 12.44 -8.54 -4.80
C MET A 51 11.99 -8.31 -6.24
N ASP A 52 12.23 -7.13 -6.80
CA ASP A 52 11.85 -6.84 -8.19
C ASP A 52 12.65 -7.67 -9.19
N GLU A 53 13.90 -8.00 -8.86
CA GLU A 53 14.77 -8.86 -9.68
C GLU A 53 14.48 -10.36 -9.47
N LYS A 54 14.21 -10.79 -8.22
CA LYS A 54 14.32 -12.21 -7.84
C LYS A 54 13.04 -12.85 -7.34
N VAL A 55 11.96 -12.08 -7.11
CA VAL A 55 10.70 -12.59 -6.58
C VAL A 55 9.59 -12.39 -7.60
N ASP A 56 8.78 -13.44 -7.79
CA ASP A 56 7.63 -13.41 -8.69
C ASP A 56 6.70 -12.22 -8.40
N ALA A 57 6.09 -11.68 -9.46
CA ALA A 57 5.27 -10.49 -9.40
C ALA A 57 4.02 -10.64 -8.52
N GLY A 58 3.38 -11.81 -8.54
CA GLY A 58 2.26 -12.11 -7.65
C GLY A 58 2.72 -12.20 -6.20
N LYS A 59 3.83 -12.89 -5.95
CA LYS A 59 4.38 -13.07 -4.60
C LYS A 59 4.81 -11.73 -3.97
N LYS A 60 5.51 -10.86 -4.69
CA LYS A 60 5.93 -9.54 -4.17
C LYS A 60 4.75 -8.62 -3.85
N ARG A 61 3.69 -8.64 -4.68
CA ARG A 61 2.43 -7.95 -4.39
C ARG A 61 1.84 -8.45 -3.07
N ASP A 62 1.68 -9.75 -2.93
CA ASP A 62 0.97 -10.34 -1.79
C ASP A 62 1.73 -10.11 -0.47
N ILE A 63 3.07 -10.18 -0.50
CA ILE A 63 3.94 -9.82 0.63
C ILE A 63 3.68 -8.37 1.07
N LEU A 64 3.69 -7.42 0.12
CA LEU A 64 3.55 -6.01 0.47
C LEU A 64 2.13 -5.63 0.90
N ASP A 65 1.11 -6.22 0.27
CA ASP A 65 -0.29 -6.07 0.69
C ASP A 65 -0.48 -6.61 2.12
N TRP A 66 0.09 -7.76 2.46
CA TRP A 66 0.01 -8.31 3.82
C TRP A 66 0.60 -7.34 4.87
N ASN A 67 1.66 -6.63 4.46
CA ASN A 67 2.29 -5.55 5.21
C ASN A 67 1.56 -4.20 5.18
N ALA A 68 0.33 -4.15 4.64
CA ALA A 68 -0.50 -2.95 4.62
C ALA A 68 -0.55 -2.23 5.98
N CYS A 69 -0.46 -0.90 5.91
CA CYS A 69 -0.42 -0.03 7.08
C CYS A 69 -1.82 0.41 7.53
N CYS A 70 -1.93 0.89 8.77
CA CYS A 70 -3.14 1.53 9.30
C CYS A 70 -4.43 0.71 9.14
N LYS A 71 -4.33 -0.62 9.28
CA LYS A 71 -5.45 -1.56 9.32
C LYS A 71 -6.18 -1.59 10.67
N SER A 72 -6.01 -0.54 11.48
CA SER A 72 -6.56 -0.45 12.84
C SER A 72 -6.79 1.01 13.24
N GLY A 73 -7.42 1.21 14.40
CA GLY A 73 -7.62 2.53 14.99
C GLY A 73 -8.79 3.29 14.36
N ALA A 74 -8.65 4.62 14.25
CA ALA A 74 -9.75 5.49 13.82
C ALA A 74 -10.27 5.16 12.42
N ARG A 75 -9.39 4.83 11.46
CA ARG A 75 -9.79 4.48 10.08
C ARG A 75 -10.64 3.22 10.04
N GLU A 76 -10.20 2.17 10.74
CA GLU A 76 -10.96 0.92 10.81
C GLU A 76 -12.34 1.15 11.48
N LYS A 77 -12.40 1.97 12.53
CA LYS A 77 -13.66 2.33 13.19
C LYS A 77 -14.60 3.07 12.24
N ALA A 78 -14.09 4.03 11.47
CA ALA A 78 -14.85 4.78 10.46
C ALA A 78 -15.38 3.84 9.36
N SER A 79 -14.53 2.97 8.80
CA SER A 79 -14.94 2.00 7.78
C SER A 79 -16.03 1.05 8.27
N LYS A 80 -15.97 0.60 9.54
CA LYS A 80 -17.02 -0.23 10.16
C LYS A 80 -18.31 0.57 10.39
N ALA A 81 -18.23 1.83 10.79
CA ALA A 81 -19.39 2.70 10.96
C ALA A 81 -20.09 2.94 9.61
N PHE A 82 -19.31 3.29 8.58
CA PHE A 82 -19.78 3.42 7.20
C PHE A 82 -20.50 2.16 6.72
N ALA A 83 -19.89 0.98 6.92
CA ALA A 83 -20.48 -0.29 6.51
C ALA A 83 -21.83 -0.56 7.19
N ARG A 84 -21.96 -0.20 8.47
CA ARG A 84 -23.21 -0.35 9.25
C ARG A 84 -24.29 0.63 8.79
N GLU A 85 -23.92 1.89 8.59
CA GLU A 85 -24.85 2.97 8.19
C GLU A 85 -25.39 2.77 6.78
N ASN A 86 -24.61 2.14 5.91
CA ASN A 86 -24.96 1.91 4.50
C ASN A 86 -25.29 0.44 4.20
N LYS A 87 -25.58 -0.39 5.22
CA LYS A 87 -25.75 -1.85 5.09
C LYS A 87 -26.90 -2.31 4.18
N GLU A 88 -27.89 -1.45 3.96
CA GLU A 88 -29.04 -1.75 3.08
C GLU A 88 -28.78 -1.34 1.63
N LEU A 89 -27.74 -0.54 1.36
CA LEU A 89 -27.41 -0.10 0.02
C LEU A 89 -26.70 -1.21 -0.77
N PRO A 90 -26.95 -1.36 -2.08
CA PRO A 90 -26.10 -2.16 -2.95
C PRO A 90 -24.64 -1.71 -2.91
N TRP A 91 -23.69 -2.63 -3.09
CA TRP A 91 -22.25 -2.32 -2.96
C TRP A 91 -21.79 -1.21 -3.91
N LYS A 92 -22.39 -1.07 -5.11
CA LYS A 92 -22.07 0.00 -6.07
C LYS A 92 -22.45 1.38 -5.53
N GLU A 93 -23.57 1.47 -4.82
CA GLU A 93 -23.99 2.71 -4.17
C GLU A 93 -23.12 3.03 -2.95
N ARG A 94 -22.71 2.01 -2.19
CA ARG A 94 -21.68 2.17 -1.15
C ARG A 94 -20.38 2.70 -1.74
N LEU A 95 -19.90 2.13 -2.84
CA LEU A 95 -18.69 2.59 -3.53
C LEU A 95 -18.78 4.07 -3.92
N ALA A 96 -19.91 4.49 -4.47
CA ALA A 96 -20.13 5.90 -4.82
C ALA A 96 -20.07 6.83 -3.59
N LYS A 97 -20.53 6.38 -2.42
CA LYS A 97 -20.48 7.13 -1.16
C LYS A 97 -19.09 7.20 -0.53
N ILE A 98 -18.19 6.24 -0.79
CA ILE A 98 -16.83 6.26 -0.23
C ILE A 98 -16.07 7.55 -0.58
N ARG A 99 -16.37 8.18 -1.73
CA ARG A 99 -15.73 9.45 -2.14
C ARG A 99 -15.95 10.61 -1.17
N GLU A 100 -16.98 10.51 -0.32
CA GLU A 100 -17.35 11.51 0.69
C GLU A 100 -16.64 11.26 2.03
N GLU A 101 -15.97 10.11 2.17
CA GLU A 101 -15.29 9.71 3.41
C GLU A 101 -13.84 10.23 3.45
N ASP A 102 -13.51 10.86 4.57
CA ASP A 102 -12.17 11.38 4.81
C ASP A 102 -11.10 10.28 4.72
N TYR A 103 -10.02 10.60 4.02
CA TYR A 103 -8.85 9.73 3.86
C TYR A 103 -9.10 8.40 3.12
N MET A 104 -10.27 8.22 2.49
CA MET A 104 -10.60 7.03 1.70
C MET A 104 -10.38 7.20 0.19
N GLY A 105 -9.93 8.39 -0.24
CA GLY A 105 -9.69 8.69 -1.65
C GLY A 105 -10.98 8.70 -2.47
N THR A 106 -10.84 8.69 -3.79
CA THR A 106 -11.99 8.72 -4.71
C THR A 106 -12.00 7.47 -5.58
N PRO A 107 -12.91 6.52 -5.33
CA PRO A 107 -13.04 5.35 -6.17
C PRO A 107 -13.87 5.60 -7.42
N ILE A 108 -13.50 4.90 -8.50
CA ILE A 108 -14.23 4.85 -9.76
C ILE A 108 -14.40 3.39 -10.16
N LEU A 109 -15.64 2.97 -10.45
CA LEU A 109 -15.92 1.66 -11.03
C LEU A 109 -15.68 1.72 -12.54
N ASN A 110 -14.80 0.87 -13.04
CA ASN A 110 -14.48 0.77 -14.47
C ASN A 110 -15.44 -0.18 -15.18
N GLU A 111 -15.53 -0.08 -16.51
CA GLU A 111 -16.39 -0.94 -17.34
C GLU A 111 -16.03 -2.44 -17.23
N ASP A 112 -14.74 -2.75 -17.02
CA ASP A 112 -14.23 -4.12 -16.84
C ASP A 112 -14.51 -4.70 -15.44
N GLY A 113 -15.22 -3.97 -14.57
CA GLY A 113 -15.56 -4.37 -13.21
C GLY A 113 -14.45 -4.14 -12.18
N THR A 114 -13.29 -3.60 -12.58
CA THR A 114 -12.25 -3.17 -11.62
C THR A 114 -12.58 -1.82 -10.98
N ILE A 115 -11.92 -1.51 -9.87
CA ILE A 115 -12.08 -0.26 -9.14
C ILE A 115 -10.76 0.51 -9.20
N THR A 116 -10.76 1.69 -9.81
CA THR A 116 -9.65 2.65 -9.73
C THR A 116 -9.80 3.49 -8.47
N VAL A 117 -8.79 3.49 -7.60
CA VAL A 117 -8.76 4.30 -6.38
C VAL A 117 -7.78 5.45 -6.56
N HIS A 118 -8.32 6.67 -6.68
CA HIS A 118 -7.55 7.91 -6.60
C HIS A 118 -7.24 8.20 -5.13
N ALA A 119 -6.15 7.63 -4.63
CA ALA A 119 -5.95 7.39 -3.22
C ALA A 119 -5.41 8.60 -2.44
N VAL A 120 -4.31 9.20 -2.89
CA VAL A 120 -3.63 10.29 -2.17
C VAL A 120 -3.18 11.37 -3.14
N TYR A 121 -3.76 12.55 -2.98
CA TYR A 121 -3.53 13.75 -3.82
C TYR A 121 -2.90 14.91 -3.03
N TYR A 122 -2.26 14.59 -1.90
CA TYR A 122 -1.57 15.56 -1.07
C TYR A 122 -0.40 16.20 -1.84
N ARG A 123 -0.30 17.54 -1.79
CA ARG A 123 0.77 18.31 -2.45
C ARG A 123 1.62 19.06 -1.42
N ASP A 124 2.89 19.22 -1.77
CA ASP A 124 3.87 20.07 -1.08
C ASP A 124 4.53 20.96 -2.13
N GLY A 125 4.09 22.23 -2.19
CA GLY A 125 4.34 23.11 -3.34
C GLY A 125 3.75 22.52 -4.62
N ASP A 126 4.56 22.47 -5.68
CA ASP A 126 4.12 22.00 -7.00
C ASP A 126 4.12 20.48 -7.15
N LYS A 127 4.66 19.73 -6.18
CA LYS A 127 4.79 18.27 -6.27
C LYS A 127 3.76 17.56 -5.41
N TYR A 128 3.33 16.38 -5.85
CA TYR A 128 2.64 15.43 -4.97
C TYR A 128 3.62 14.91 -3.92
N SER A 129 3.12 14.74 -2.70
CA SER A 129 3.93 14.31 -1.56
C SER A 129 3.41 13.00 -1.00
N CYS A 130 4.33 12.07 -0.77
CA CYS A 130 3.98 10.75 -0.24
C CYS A 130 3.55 10.85 1.23
N SER A 131 2.42 10.24 1.58
CA SER A 131 1.94 10.15 2.97
C SER A 131 2.60 9.02 3.78
N CYS A 132 3.40 8.16 3.15
CA CYS A 132 4.02 7.01 3.80
C CYS A 132 5.06 7.44 4.85
N PRO A 133 4.92 7.08 6.14
CA PRO A 133 5.86 7.53 7.18
C PRO A 133 7.32 7.07 6.99
N ASN A 134 7.57 6.02 6.21
CA ASN A 134 8.93 5.58 5.88
C ASN A 134 9.64 6.53 4.90
N PHE A 135 8.89 7.25 4.05
CA PHE A 135 9.47 8.05 2.97
C PHE A 135 9.02 9.52 2.98
N ASN A 136 7.99 9.87 3.73
CA ASN A 136 7.46 11.23 3.74
C ASN A 136 8.52 12.24 4.19
N LYS A 137 8.63 13.34 3.44
CA LYS A 137 9.59 14.43 3.66
C LYS A 137 11.07 13.99 3.68
N LEU A 138 11.38 12.77 3.24
CA LEU A 138 12.75 12.28 3.17
C LEU A 138 13.39 12.76 1.86
N LYS A 139 14.48 13.53 1.96
CA LYS A 139 15.35 13.78 0.81
C LYS A 139 16.08 12.49 0.45
N ARG A 140 16.00 12.09 -0.82
CA ARG A 140 16.63 10.90 -1.38
C ARG A 140 17.18 11.22 -2.76
N ASP A 141 18.23 10.52 -3.12
CA ASP A 141 18.98 10.58 -4.37
C ASP A 141 18.83 9.28 -5.18
N TYR A 142 17.84 8.45 -4.83
CA TYR A 142 17.55 7.18 -5.46
C TYR A 142 16.05 7.03 -5.79
N PRO A 143 15.70 6.35 -6.89
CA PRO A 143 14.32 6.03 -7.22
C PRO A 143 13.75 5.03 -6.21
N VAL A 144 12.43 4.85 -6.16
CA VAL A 144 11.81 3.78 -5.35
C VAL A 144 10.79 3.12 -6.25
N SER A 145 10.90 1.81 -6.42
CA SER A 145 9.97 1.07 -7.28
C SER A 145 8.53 1.18 -6.77
N LYS A 146 7.58 1.27 -7.72
CA LYS A 146 6.15 1.27 -7.43
C LYS A 146 5.69 0.00 -6.70
N THR A 147 6.46 -1.09 -6.80
CA THR A 147 6.23 -2.32 -6.02
C THR A 147 6.09 -2.01 -4.53
N TYR A 148 6.91 -1.12 -3.96
CA TYR A 148 6.81 -0.72 -2.55
C TYR A 148 5.40 -0.24 -2.14
N CYS A 149 4.71 0.42 -3.07
CA CYS A 149 3.41 1.04 -2.84
C CYS A 149 2.24 0.06 -2.80
N PHE A 150 2.45 -1.24 -3.05
CA PHE A 150 1.44 -2.27 -2.77
C PHE A 150 1.06 -2.31 -1.28
N CYS A 151 1.94 -1.89 -0.36
CA CYS A 151 1.58 -1.69 1.04
C CYS A 151 0.52 -0.58 1.23
N CYS A 152 0.61 0.50 0.45
CA CYS A 152 -0.42 1.54 0.44
C CYS A 152 -1.69 1.06 -0.27
N GLY A 153 -1.57 0.35 -1.40
CA GLY A 153 -2.73 -0.29 -2.04
C GLY A 153 -3.50 -1.20 -1.06
N GLY A 154 -2.79 -2.05 -0.32
CA GLY A 154 -3.37 -2.98 0.65
C GLY A 154 -4.05 -2.29 1.84
N HIS A 155 -3.64 -1.06 2.17
CA HIS A 155 -4.33 -0.21 3.14
C HIS A 155 -5.74 0.12 2.65
N PHE A 156 -5.86 0.66 1.43
CA PHE A 156 -7.16 1.03 0.87
C PHE A 156 -8.00 -0.21 0.64
N ARG A 157 -7.41 -1.29 0.12
CA ARG A 157 -8.08 -2.59 -0.06
C ARG A 157 -8.73 -3.05 1.24
N PHE A 158 -7.97 -3.09 2.34
CA PHE A 158 -8.49 -3.55 3.64
C PHE A 158 -9.72 -2.77 4.10
N HIS A 159 -9.70 -1.43 4.02
CA HIS A 159 -10.83 -0.61 4.44
C HIS A 159 -12.01 -0.71 3.46
N TYR A 160 -11.73 -0.83 2.16
CA TYR A 160 -12.77 -0.98 1.14
C TYR A 160 -13.48 -2.33 1.25
N GLU A 161 -12.77 -3.42 1.59
CA GLU A 161 -13.40 -4.71 1.88
C GLU A 161 -14.42 -4.59 3.03
N ILE A 162 -14.08 -3.84 4.08
CA ILE A 162 -14.99 -3.55 5.20
C ILE A 162 -16.19 -2.74 4.71
N MET A 163 -15.95 -1.63 4.01
CA MET A 163 -16.99 -0.67 3.60
C MET A 163 -17.96 -1.25 2.57
N LEU A 164 -17.46 -2.07 1.65
CA LEU A 164 -18.24 -2.66 0.56
C LEU A 164 -18.82 -4.03 0.91
N GLY A 165 -18.22 -4.75 1.87
CA GLY A 165 -18.56 -6.14 2.15
C GLY A 165 -18.12 -7.11 1.05
N LEU A 166 -17.06 -6.76 0.31
CA LEU A 166 -16.52 -7.55 -0.80
C LEU A 166 -15.13 -8.09 -0.47
N LYS A 167 -14.66 -9.04 -1.26
CA LYS A 167 -13.26 -9.45 -1.30
C LYS A 167 -12.56 -8.77 -2.46
N LEU A 168 -11.43 -8.14 -2.19
CA LEU A 168 -10.69 -7.33 -3.15
C LEU A 168 -9.24 -7.81 -3.22
N ARG A 169 -8.58 -7.53 -4.35
CA ARG A 169 -7.14 -7.66 -4.53
C ARG A 169 -6.60 -6.38 -5.16
N VAL A 170 -5.45 -5.89 -4.71
CA VAL A 170 -4.75 -4.79 -5.41
C VAL A 170 -4.15 -5.35 -6.68
N LYS A 171 -4.82 -5.18 -7.82
CA LYS A 171 -4.35 -5.66 -9.12
C LYS A 171 -3.07 -4.95 -9.54
N GLU A 172 -3.02 -3.62 -9.37
CA GLU A 172 -1.90 -2.79 -9.81
C GLU A 172 -1.71 -1.53 -8.96
N VAL A 173 -0.45 -1.14 -8.78
CA VAL A 173 -0.07 0.24 -8.46
C VAL A 173 0.16 0.99 -9.78
N VAL A 174 -0.72 1.93 -10.10
CA VAL A 174 -0.66 2.72 -11.34
C VAL A 174 0.40 3.81 -11.22
N SER A 175 0.40 4.52 -10.09
CA SER A 175 1.39 5.55 -9.80
C SER A 175 1.48 5.85 -8.30
N SER A 176 2.56 6.51 -7.90
CA SER A 176 2.74 7.12 -6.60
C SER A 176 3.75 8.26 -6.67
N PRO A 177 3.75 9.18 -5.68
CA PRO A 177 4.79 10.19 -5.58
C PRO A 177 6.19 9.59 -5.36
N LEU A 178 6.30 8.33 -4.94
CA LEU A 178 7.58 7.67 -4.69
C LEU A 178 8.25 7.18 -5.98
N ASP A 179 7.51 6.57 -6.90
CA ASP A 179 8.08 6.12 -8.17
C ASP A 179 8.23 7.25 -9.18
N SER A 180 7.36 8.26 -9.13
CA SER A 180 7.35 9.38 -10.08
C SER A 180 8.05 10.65 -9.58
N GLU A 181 8.81 10.59 -8.49
CA GLU A 181 9.47 11.76 -7.89
C GLU A 181 8.57 12.99 -7.63
N GLY A 182 7.31 12.72 -7.28
CA GLY A 182 6.29 13.74 -7.00
C GLY A 182 5.50 14.24 -8.20
N GLU A 183 5.73 13.74 -9.41
CA GLU A 183 4.95 14.12 -10.60
C GLU A 183 3.51 13.60 -10.60
N LYS A 184 3.26 12.42 -10.01
CA LYS A 184 1.98 11.72 -10.03
C LYS A 184 1.49 11.40 -8.62
N PRO A 185 0.16 11.42 -8.38
CA PRO A 185 -0.43 11.03 -7.11
C PRO A 185 -0.41 9.51 -6.91
N CYS A 186 -0.88 9.05 -5.74
CA CYS A 186 -1.11 7.61 -5.52
C CYS A 186 -2.40 7.17 -6.22
N VAL A 187 -2.29 6.23 -7.15
CA VAL A 187 -3.43 5.61 -7.84
C VAL A 187 -3.26 4.09 -7.86
N PHE A 188 -4.31 3.37 -7.49
CA PHE A 188 -4.33 1.90 -7.42
C PHE A 188 -5.50 1.35 -8.23
N ILE A 189 -5.33 0.18 -8.84
CA ILE A 189 -6.43 -0.59 -9.42
C ILE A 189 -6.67 -1.80 -8.52
N MET A 190 -7.93 -2.00 -8.14
CA MET A 190 -8.40 -3.16 -7.40
C MET A 190 -9.32 -4.00 -8.26
N GLU A 191 -9.32 -5.30 -8.04
CA GLU A 191 -10.27 -6.23 -8.64
C GLU A 191 -11.05 -6.96 -7.55
N ILE A 192 -12.30 -7.31 -7.87
CA ILE A 192 -13.17 -8.09 -6.99
C ILE A 192 -12.83 -9.57 -7.17
N ILE A 193 -12.56 -10.27 -6.07
CA ILE A 193 -12.14 -11.67 -6.03
C ILE A 193 -13.09 -12.50 -5.14
N GLY A 194 -14.37 -12.55 -5.51
CA GLY A 194 -15.40 -13.29 -4.77
C GLY A 194 -16.79 -12.84 -5.12
#